data_AF-A0A353NE11-F1
#
_entry.id   AF-A0A353NE11-F1
#
_cell.length_a   1.000
_cell.length_b   1.000
_cell.length_c   1.000
_cell.angle_alpha   90.00
_cell.angle_beta   90.00
_cell.angle_gamma   90.00
#
_symmetry.space_group_name_H-M   'P 1'
#
loop_
_entity.id
_entity.type
_entity.pdbx_description
1 polymer ?
#
loop_
_entity_poly.entity_id
_entity_poly.type
_entity_poly.pdbx_seq_one_letter_code
_entity_poly.pdbx_strand_id
1 'polypeptide(L)'
;MNAQHIAENESFVDDIFQKPPSHGVQTKLKLDFQPWHKPRKQYVRKKQWIGEIEKLVNKLRDSTSLKYLSLPGKSMIDVRCVHRWCMEKKINLKYLGYNDPNDPTDPSDAELNLSVAELALREYIDKNSEVVTDRFEKIGDRNSLAYRKMIEAGPFDVINIDLCNGIAKPIPLNEQDDYYNAIYEMIQFQKTHRNEPWLLFITTRTDEQNVSVGASWKLYESIEGNAQKFESFRKLLLENLKIQCSPVTDPSVRSKKYMGMQYRNLVSLGFGKWLLGLLFNGQPKWRLQMLDSVEYTINHRNISPDMISLAFECSMIIEPPNDNIRFTNNTFENRQLSEEIYALDLIGNVNSIKDIDVTLAGDQVLLQILIEESATLMSDARFDGEAYKKWAASL
;
A
#
# COMPACT_ATOMS: atom_id res chain seq x y z
N MET A 1 65.17 44.79 23.93
CA MET A 1 64.06 45.18 24.81
C MET A 1 62.83 45.40 23.95
N ASN A 2 61.72 44.82 24.38
CA ASN A 2 60.34 44.96 23.89
C ASN A 2 59.95 44.14 22.65
N ALA A 3 59.59 42.89 22.96
CA ALA A 3 58.50 42.18 22.32
C ALA A 3 57.17 42.90 22.59
N GLN A 4 56.32 43.07 21.58
CA GLN A 4 54.85 43.08 21.73
C GLN A 4 54.13 43.22 20.38
N HIS A 5 53.12 42.35 20.20
CA HIS A 5 52.02 42.40 19.24
C HIS A 5 52.24 41.87 17.82
N ILE A 6 52.41 40.54 17.74
CA ILE A 6 51.74 39.72 16.72
C ILE A 6 50.42 39.27 17.36
N ALA A 7 49.31 39.96 17.10
CA ALA A 7 47.97 39.54 17.49
C ALA A 7 46.87 40.35 16.78
N GLU A 8 46.92 40.44 15.45
CA GLU A 8 45.81 41.02 14.67
C GLU A 8 45.70 40.26 13.34
N ASN A 9 45.06 39.09 13.36
CA ASN A 9 44.49 38.45 12.15
C ASN A 9 43.57 37.25 12.42
N GLU A 10 43.02 37.09 13.63
CA GLU A 10 42.03 36.04 13.91
C GLU A 10 40.57 36.53 13.81
N SER A 11 40.31 37.83 13.67
CA SER A 11 38.94 38.38 13.73
C SER A 11 38.19 38.47 12.41
N PHE A 12 38.73 37.95 11.29
CA PHE A 12 38.06 38.06 9.98
C PHE A 12 37.44 36.73 9.50
N VAL A 13 37.79 35.61 10.13
CA VAL A 13 37.27 34.28 9.75
C VAL A 13 35.99 33.92 10.54
N ASP A 14 35.81 34.49 11.74
CA ASP A 14 34.62 34.25 12.56
C ASP A 14 33.36 35.03 12.11
N ASP A 15 33.51 36.07 11.29
CA ASP A 15 32.39 36.88 10.77
C ASP A 15 31.76 36.32 9.46
N ILE A 16 32.38 35.30 8.85
CA ILE A 16 31.86 34.64 7.64
C ILE A 16 30.92 33.48 7.99
N PHE A 17 31.10 32.89 9.18
CA PHE A 17 30.18 31.89 9.71
C PHE A 17 29.11 32.58 10.54
N GLN A 18 28.05 33.07 9.88
CA GLN A 18 26.80 33.33 10.58
C GLN A 18 26.48 32.07 11.40
N LYS A 19 26.45 32.23 12.74
CA LYS A 19 25.88 31.21 13.62
C LYS A 19 24.59 30.72 12.97
N PRO A 20 24.40 29.40 12.82
CA PRO A 20 23.17 28.89 12.23
C PRO A 20 22.01 29.55 12.98
N PRO A 21 21.01 30.09 12.27
CA PRO A 21 19.90 30.75 12.93
C PRO A 21 19.36 29.78 13.98
N SER A 22 19.45 30.17 15.24
CA SER A 22 18.79 29.45 16.31
C SER A 22 17.30 29.66 16.09
N HIS A 23 16.69 28.79 15.28
CA HIS A 23 15.25 28.74 15.16
C HIS A 23 14.69 28.21 16.48
N GLY A 24 14.62 29.09 17.48
CA GLY A 24 13.75 28.98 18.64
C GLY A 24 12.28 29.18 18.24
N VAL A 25 11.89 28.67 17.07
CA VAL A 25 10.49 28.54 16.72
C VAL A 25 10.04 27.31 17.49
N GLN A 26 9.32 27.50 18.60
CA GLN A 26 8.42 26.46 19.06
C GLN A 26 7.53 26.14 17.87
N THR A 27 7.83 25.06 17.15
CA THR A 27 6.97 24.57 16.08
C THR A 27 5.62 24.30 16.71
N LYS A 28 4.65 25.16 16.40
CA LYS A 28 3.29 25.01 16.89
C LYS A 28 2.81 23.62 16.51
N LEU A 29 2.47 22.82 17.52
CA LEU A 29 1.99 21.46 17.31
C LEU A 29 0.67 21.49 16.54
N LYS A 30 0.53 20.55 15.61
CA LYS A 30 -0.68 20.35 14.82
C LYS A 30 -1.79 19.74 15.68
N LEU A 31 -3.02 20.20 15.45
CA LEU A 31 -4.24 19.80 16.18
C LEU A 31 -5.35 19.33 15.23
N ASP A 32 -5.11 19.39 13.93
CA ASP A 32 -6.03 19.05 12.85
C ASP A 32 -5.97 17.54 12.54
N PHE A 33 -6.63 16.75 13.38
CA PHE A 33 -6.70 15.30 13.19
C PHE A 33 -7.70 14.94 12.08
N GLN A 34 -7.26 14.05 11.19
CA GLN A 34 -8.00 13.64 10.00
C GLN A 34 -8.55 12.22 10.14
N PRO A 35 -9.54 11.80 9.33
CA PRO A 35 -10.13 10.47 9.44
C PRO A 35 -9.14 9.29 9.30
N TRP A 36 -8.04 9.46 8.56
CA TRP A 36 -6.96 8.46 8.43
C TRP A 36 -5.98 8.45 9.62
N HIS A 37 -6.16 9.35 10.60
CA HIS A 37 -5.43 9.35 11.86
C HIS A 37 -6.08 8.46 12.92
N LYS A 38 -7.27 7.90 12.67
CA LYS A 38 -8.01 7.10 13.65
C LYS A 38 -7.27 5.81 14.07
N PRO A 39 -7.51 5.29 15.29
CA PRO A 39 -6.86 4.06 15.79
C PRO A 39 -7.00 2.83 14.88
N ARG A 40 -8.13 2.70 14.18
CA ARG A 40 -8.37 1.62 13.19
C ARG A 40 -7.31 1.59 12.08
N LYS A 41 -6.79 2.74 11.63
CA LYS A 41 -5.70 2.78 10.64
C LYS A 41 -4.37 2.34 11.25
N GLN A 42 -4.15 2.60 12.55
CA GLN A 42 -2.99 2.08 13.26
C GLN A 42 -3.02 0.56 13.40
N TYR A 43 -4.21 -0.05 13.57
CA TYR A 43 -4.36 -1.50 13.48
C TYR A 43 -3.85 -2.02 12.14
N VAL A 44 -4.28 -1.40 11.02
CA VAL A 44 -3.82 -1.78 9.67
C VAL A 44 -2.30 -1.70 9.58
N ARG A 45 -1.71 -0.56 9.96
CA ARG A 45 -0.25 -0.37 9.93
C ARG A 45 0.49 -1.44 10.72
N LYS A 46 0.10 -1.70 11.97
CA LYS A 46 0.86 -2.56 12.90
C LYS A 46 0.56 -4.04 12.74
N LYS A 47 -0.72 -4.41 12.65
CA LYS A 47 -1.14 -5.81 12.67
C LYS A 47 -1.15 -6.44 11.28
N GLN A 48 -1.48 -5.67 10.24
CA GLN A 48 -1.44 -6.15 8.87
C GLN A 48 -0.09 -5.83 8.22
N TRP A 49 0.23 -4.54 7.98
CA TRP A 49 1.39 -4.19 7.17
C TRP A 49 2.70 -4.63 7.82
N ILE A 50 3.01 -4.17 9.03
CA ILE A 50 4.24 -4.57 9.73
C ILE A 50 4.26 -6.08 10.00
N GLY A 51 3.13 -6.69 10.37
CA GLY A 51 3.03 -8.13 10.61
C GLY A 51 3.43 -8.96 9.38
N GLU A 52 2.95 -8.59 8.19
CA GLU A 52 3.32 -9.29 6.95
C GLU A 52 4.73 -8.90 6.48
N ILE A 53 5.17 -7.65 6.64
CA ILE A 53 6.54 -7.22 6.33
C ILE A 53 7.57 -8.02 7.13
N GLU A 54 7.32 -8.23 8.43
CA GLU A 54 8.21 -9.04 9.28
C GLU A 54 8.31 -10.49 8.79
N LYS A 55 7.19 -11.09 8.37
CA LYS A 55 7.19 -12.43 7.77
C LYS A 55 7.95 -12.46 6.44
N LEU A 56 7.80 -11.43 5.60
CA LEU A 56 8.51 -11.32 4.32
C LEU A 56 10.01 -11.23 4.53
N VAL A 57 10.48 -10.33 5.40
CA VAL A 57 11.92 -10.09 5.61
C VAL A 57 12.65 -11.37 6.02
N ASN A 58 12.01 -12.26 6.78
CA ASN A 58 12.57 -13.57 7.13
C ASN A 58 12.73 -14.53 5.93
N LYS A 59 12.11 -14.23 4.78
CA LYS A 59 12.20 -14.99 3.54
C LYS A 59 13.17 -14.36 2.53
N LEU A 60 13.59 -13.11 2.74
CA LEU A 60 14.50 -12.41 1.83
C LEU A 60 15.95 -12.85 2.06
N ARG A 61 16.75 -12.82 0.99
CA ARG A 61 18.19 -13.08 1.01
C ARG A 61 18.94 -11.97 1.71
N ASP A 62 18.58 -10.72 1.43
CA ASP A 62 19.05 -9.56 2.17
C ASP A 62 17.96 -9.10 3.15
N SER A 63 18.20 -9.32 4.44
CA SER A 63 17.34 -8.85 5.52
C SER A 63 17.85 -7.56 6.17
N THR A 64 18.91 -6.95 5.63
CA THR A 64 19.52 -5.72 6.17
C THR A 64 18.97 -4.46 5.53
N SER A 65 18.24 -4.59 4.42
CA SER A 65 17.58 -3.48 3.74
C SER A 65 16.13 -3.82 3.38
N LEU A 66 15.27 -2.80 3.30
CA LEU A 66 13.88 -2.90 2.88
C LEU A 66 13.57 -1.81 1.85
N LYS A 67 13.23 -2.21 0.62
CA LYS A 67 12.78 -1.32 -0.44
C LYS A 67 11.25 -1.19 -0.43
N TYR A 68 10.77 0.02 -0.17
CA TYR A 68 9.36 0.31 0.10
C TYR A 68 8.79 1.35 -0.87
N LEU A 69 7.83 0.97 -1.71
CA LEU A 69 7.06 1.93 -2.51
C LEU A 69 5.78 2.32 -1.75
N SER A 70 5.45 3.62 -1.71
CA SER A 70 4.24 4.10 -1.05
C SER A 70 3.59 5.31 -1.73
N LEU A 71 2.37 5.64 -1.30
CA LEU A 71 1.67 6.90 -1.59
C LEU A 71 1.57 7.73 -0.30
N PRO A 72 2.70 8.29 0.20
CA PRO A 72 2.71 8.93 1.50
C PRO A 72 1.94 10.25 1.48
N GLY A 73 1.03 10.44 2.43
CA GLY A 73 0.52 11.78 2.73
C GLY A 73 1.60 12.68 3.33
N LYS A 74 1.34 13.99 3.39
CA LYS A 74 2.25 15.04 3.90
C LYS A 74 3.02 14.74 5.19
N SER A 75 2.34 14.14 6.17
CA SER A 75 2.94 13.82 7.47
C SER A 75 3.78 12.54 7.46
N MET A 76 3.75 11.79 6.34
CA MET A 76 4.49 10.55 6.09
C MET A 76 4.31 9.51 7.20
N ILE A 77 3.11 9.45 7.80
CA ILE A 77 2.79 8.61 8.96
C ILE A 77 3.06 7.14 8.67
N ASP A 78 2.70 6.68 7.47
CA ASP A 78 2.89 5.29 7.05
C ASP A 78 4.38 4.94 6.95
N VAL A 79 5.18 5.81 6.32
CA VAL A 79 6.65 5.66 6.23
C VAL A 79 7.28 5.73 7.61
N ARG A 80 6.85 6.64 8.49
CA ARG A 80 7.33 6.72 9.89
C ARG A 80 7.01 5.46 10.67
N CYS A 81 5.85 4.83 10.43
CA CYS A 81 5.48 3.58 11.07
C CYS A 81 6.40 2.43 10.63
N VAL A 82 6.70 2.33 9.33
CA VAL A 82 7.65 1.34 8.80
C VAL A 82 9.07 1.62 9.30
N HIS A 83 9.50 2.88 9.29
CA HIS A 83 10.80 3.32 9.79
C HIS A 83 11.04 2.91 11.25
N ARG A 84 10.06 3.12 12.15
CA ARG A 84 10.20 2.72 13.56
C ARG A 84 10.47 1.23 13.70
N TRP A 85 9.75 0.39 12.97
CA TRP A 85 9.98 -1.04 12.96
C TRP A 85 11.35 -1.40 12.36
N CYS A 86 11.72 -0.77 11.24
CA CYS A 86 13.04 -0.95 10.62
C CYS A 86 14.18 -0.57 11.58
N MET A 87 14.05 0.53 12.32
CA MET A 87 15.00 0.98 13.32
C MET A 87 15.14 -0.04 14.47
N GLU A 88 14.04 -0.56 15.00
CA GLU A 88 14.05 -1.62 16.03
C GLU A 88 14.77 -2.90 15.54
N LYS A 89 14.61 -3.23 14.26
CA LYS A 89 15.23 -4.40 13.62
C LYS A 89 16.61 -4.12 13.01
N LYS A 90 17.09 -2.87 13.05
CA LYS A 90 18.33 -2.40 12.41
C LYS A 90 18.39 -2.66 10.89
N ILE A 91 17.26 -2.46 10.23
CA ILE A 91 17.08 -2.61 8.78
C ILE A 91 17.09 -1.24 8.13
N ASN A 92 17.89 -1.04 7.08
CA ASN A 92 17.88 0.21 6.31
C ASN A 92 16.62 0.29 5.43
N LEU A 93 15.78 1.30 5.66
CA LEU A 93 14.60 1.57 4.84
C LEU A 93 14.97 2.48 3.66
N LYS A 94 14.81 1.98 2.44
CA LYS A 94 14.85 2.77 1.21
C LYS A 94 13.43 2.93 0.69
N TYR A 95 12.87 4.14 0.73
CA TYR A 95 11.51 4.37 0.26
C TYR A 95 11.44 5.20 -1.03
N LEU A 96 10.43 4.93 -1.86
CA LEU A 96 9.99 5.79 -2.95
C LEU A 96 8.52 6.15 -2.72
N GLY A 97 8.23 7.44 -2.62
CA GLY A 97 6.88 7.99 -2.51
C GLY A 97 6.43 8.71 -3.78
N TYR A 98 5.12 8.73 -4.05
CA TYR A 98 4.50 9.64 -5.02
C TYR A 98 3.53 10.58 -4.31
N ASN A 99 3.56 11.85 -4.68
CA ASN A 99 2.66 12.89 -4.19
C ASN A 99 2.08 13.69 -5.37
N ASP A 100 0.76 13.75 -5.48
CA ASP A 100 0.08 14.48 -6.55
C ASP A 100 0.20 16.00 -6.34
N PRO A 101 0.87 16.74 -7.25
CA PRO A 101 1.00 18.20 -7.12
C PRO A 101 -0.31 18.96 -7.33
N ASN A 102 -1.32 18.32 -7.92
CA ASN A 102 -2.58 18.97 -8.27
C ASN A 102 -3.73 18.58 -7.34
N ASP A 103 -3.47 17.88 -6.23
CA ASP A 103 -4.53 17.57 -5.28
C ASP A 103 -5.10 18.88 -4.70
N PRO A 104 -6.34 19.27 -5.06
CA PRO A 104 -6.91 20.55 -4.67
C PRO A 104 -7.24 20.59 -3.16
N THR A 105 -7.19 19.44 -2.49
CA THR A 105 -7.28 19.33 -1.03
C THR A 105 -5.95 19.59 -0.33
N ASP A 106 -4.86 19.75 -1.10
CA ASP A 106 -3.49 19.72 -0.62
C ASP A 106 -2.61 20.86 -1.25
N PRO A 107 -2.80 22.13 -0.86
CA PRO A 107 -2.11 23.27 -1.53
C PRO A 107 -0.72 23.63 -0.96
N SER A 108 -0.05 22.77 -0.18
CA SER A 108 1.23 23.15 0.48
C SER A 108 2.28 22.04 0.50
N ASP A 109 3.24 22.15 -0.41
CA ASP A 109 4.45 21.32 -0.47
C ASP A 109 5.36 21.48 0.76
N ALA A 110 5.23 22.57 1.53
CA ALA A 110 6.13 22.89 2.63
C ALA A 110 6.10 21.83 3.74
N GLU A 111 4.93 21.30 4.07
CA GLU A 111 4.77 20.28 5.11
C GLU A 111 5.36 18.93 4.68
N LEU A 112 5.18 18.56 3.40
CA LEU A 112 5.78 17.35 2.85
C LEU A 112 7.30 17.47 2.83
N ASN A 113 7.83 18.59 2.31
CA ASN A 113 9.28 18.85 2.27
C ASN A 113 9.92 18.80 3.66
N LEU A 114 9.25 19.36 4.68
CA LEU A 114 9.71 19.27 6.07
C LEU A 114 9.70 17.82 6.57
N SER A 115 8.64 17.05 6.31
CA SER A 115 8.57 15.64 6.71
C SER A 115 9.63 14.77 6.01
N VAL A 116 9.93 15.02 4.74
CA VAL A 116 11.01 14.35 4.00
C VAL A 116 12.37 14.70 4.60
N ALA A 117 12.63 15.98 4.85
CA ALA A 117 13.90 16.42 5.44
C ALA A 117 14.14 15.80 6.83
N GLU A 118 13.10 15.74 7.67
CA GLU A 118 13.20 15.09 8.98
C GLU A 118 13.48 13.59 8.90
N LEU A 119 12.80 12.87 7.99
CA LEU A 119 13.03 11.45 7.78
C LEU A 119 14.45 11.19 7.27
N ALA A 120 14.93 12.00 6.32
CA ALA A 120 16.27 11.87 5.76
C ALA A 120 17.40 12.01 6.80
N LEU A 121 17.14 12.67 7.93
CA LEU A 121 18.08 12.83 9.04
C LEU A 121 18.04 11.66 10.05
N ARG A 122 17.07 10.73 9.94
CA ARG A 122 16.95 9.61 10.87
C ARG A 122 17.92 8.49 10.52
N GLU A 123 18.41 7.81 11.56
CA GLU A 123 19.15 6.56 11.38
C GLU A 123 18.30 5.52 10.64
N TYR A 124 18.96 4.65 9.87
CA TYR A 124 18.34 3.58 9.10
C TYR A 124 17.38 4.06 7.99
N ILE A 125 17.46 5.32 7.56
CA ILE A 125 16.87 5.79 6.30
C ILE A 125 17.97 5.84 5.23
N ASP A 126 17.73 5.18 4.09
CA ASP A 126 18.65 5.24 2.95
C ASP A 126 18.62 6.65 2.35
N LYS A 127 19.80 7.21 2.07
CA LYS A 127 19.98 8.55 1.50
C LYS A 127 19.35 8.76 0.12
N ASN A 128 19.06 7.67 -0.60
CA ASN A 128 18.39 7.70 -1.90
C ASN A 128 16.86 7.50 -1.75
N SER A 129 16.33 7.60 -0.53
CA SER A 129 14.89 7.65 -0.33
C SER A 129 14.35 9.00 -0.78
N GLU A 130 13.25 9.00 -1.52
CA GLU A 130 12.67 10.24 -2.06
C GLU A 130 11.14 10.18 -2.15
N VAL A 131 10.52 11.36 -2.21
CA VAL A 131 9.13 11.52 -2.61
C VAL A 131 9.11 12.31 -3.90
N VAL A 132 8.56 11.71 -4.96
CA VAL A 132 8.46 12.31 -6.28
C VAL A 132 7.17 13.13 -6.32
N THR A 133 7.29 14.40 -6.70
CA THR A 133 6.17 15.29 -6.99
C THR A 133 5.58 14.96 -8.37
N ASP A 134 4.94 13.80 -8.47
CA ASP A 134 4.23 13.30 -9.66
C ASP A 134 3.12 12.34 -9.21
N ARG A 135 2.13 12.13 -10.08
CA ARG A 135 1.01 11.22 -9.81
C ARG A 135 1.45 9.77 -9.99
N PHE A 136 0.98 8.87 -9.14
CA PHE A 136 1.27 7.43 -9.28
C PHE A 136 0.72 6.86 -10.59
N GLU A 137 -0.42 7.35 -11.05
CA GLU A 137 -1.09 7.01 -12.30
C GLU A 137 -0.18 7.20 -13.52
N LYS A 138 0.76 8.14 -13.44
CA LYS A 138 1.75 8.38 -14.51
C LYS A 138 2.74 7.24 -14.70
N ILE A 139 2.85 6.29 -13.78
CA ILE A 139 3.58 5.03 -14.01
C ILE A 139 3.02 4.27 -15.22
N GLY A 140 1.74 4.45 -15.56
CA GLY A 140 1.15 3.87 -16.78
C GLY A 140 1.79 4.37 -18.08
N ASP A 141 2.44 5.54 -18.08
CA ASP A 141 3.21 6.07 -19.20
C ASP A 141 4.71 5.84 -18.99
N ARG A 142 5.31 5.00 -19.83
CA ARG A 142 6.74 4.64 -19.75
C ARG A 142 7.70 5.82 -19.97
N ASN A 143 7.23 6.92 -20.53
CA ASN A 143 8.04 8.13 -20.73
C ASN A 143 7.95 9.12 -19.56
N SER A 144 7.06 8.87 -18.59
CA SER A 144 6.83 9.79 -17.48
C SER A 144 8.02 9.85 -16.51
N LEU A 145 8.05 10.90 -15.69
CA LEU A 145 9.00 10.97 -14.57
C LEU A 145 8.69 9.85 -13.57
N ALA A 146 7.42 9.63 -13.25
CA ALA A 146 7.01 8.58 -12.33
C ALA A 146 7.52 7.18 -12.74
N TYR A 147 7.34 6.78 -13.99
CA TYR A 147 7.84 5.47 -14.46
C TYR A 147 9.36 5.37 -14.33
N ARG A 148 10.10 6.40 -14.75
CA ARG A 148 11.58 6.42 -14.64
C ARG A 148 12.04 6.30 -13.19
N LYS A 149 11.42 7.02 -12.27
CA LYS A 149 11.73 6.94 -10.84
C LYS A 149 11.43 5.58 -10.23
N MET A 150 10.32 4.95 -10.64
CA MET A 150 9.98 3.59 -10.22
C MET A 150 11.08 2.59 -10.61
N ILE A 151 11.53 2.60 -11.86
CA ILE A 151 12.54 1.65 -12.36
C ILE A 151 13.94 1.92 -11.77
N GLU A 152 14.28 3.17 -11.48
CA GLU A 152 15.55 3.54 -10.82
C GLU A 152 15.62 3.07 -9.36
N ALA A 153 14.51 3.14 -8.63
CA ALA A 153 14.48 2.80 -7.20
C ALA A 153 14.28 1.30 -6.93
N GLY A 154 13.48 0.62 -7.76
CA GLY A 154 13.07 -0.76 -7.56
C GLY A 154 14.10 -1.83 -7.99
N PRO A 155 13.70 -3.10 -8.14
CA PRO A 155 12.41 -3.67 -7.69
C PRO A 155 12.23 -3.51 -6.17
N PHE A 156 10.98 -3.57 -5.71
CA PHE A 156 10.59 -3.33 -4.32
C PHE A 156 10.31 -4.64 -3.57
N ASP A 157 10.55 -4.64 -2.26
CA ASP A 157 10.15 -5.74 -1.37
C ASP A 157 8.69 -5.59 -0.96
N VAL A 158 8.26 -4.34 -0.79
CA VAL A 158 6.93 -3.99 -0.33
C VAL A 158 6.41 -2.81 -1.14
N ILE A 159 5.19 -2.94 -1.60
CA ILE A 159 4.46 -1.91 -2.34
C ILE A 159 3.17 -1.65 -1.58
N ASN A 160 3.00 -0.43 -1.07
CA ASN A 160 1.81 -0.02 -0.32
C ASN A 160 1.07 1.11 -1.04
N ILE A 161 -0.03 0.76 -1.69
CA ILE A 161 -0.87 1.67 -2.45
C ILE A 161 -2.10 2.03 -1.60
N ASP A 162 -2.06 3.20 -0.96
CA ASP A 162 -3.16 3.71 -0.14
C ASP A 162 -4.01 4.72 -0.91
N LEU A 163 -5.02 4.22 -1.60
CA LEU A 163 -5.96 5.00 -2.40
C LEU A 163 -7.16 5.42 -1.56
N CYS A 164 -6.95 6.38 -0.66
CA CYS A 164 -8.02 7.01 0.14
C CYS A 164 -9.19 7.55 -0.71
N ASN A 165 -8.90 7.89 -1.97
CA ASN A 165 -9.87 8.38 -2.94
C ASN A 165 -10.61 7.26 -3.69
N GLY A 166 -10.25 5.99 -3.57
CA GLY A 166 -10.88 4.88 -4.28
C GLY A 166 -10.18 4.53 -5.61
N ILE A 167 -9.79 3.27 -5.75
CA ILE A 167 -9.05 2.71 -6.91
C ILE A 167 -9.84 2.75 -8.22
N ALA A 168 -11.16 2.85 -8.13
CA ALA A 168 -12.05 2.69 -9.26
C ALA A 168 -12.84 3.98 -9.57
N LYS A 169 -12.43 5.14 -9.05
CA LYS A 169 -13.11 6.41 -9.30
C LYS A 169 -13.37 6.61 -10.81
N PRO A 170 -14.51 7.21 -11.20
CA PRO A 170 -14.77 7.55 -12.59
C PRO A 170 -13.66 8.45 -13.13
N ILE A 171 -12.84 7.90 -14.03
CA ILE A 171 -11.83 8.67 -14.75
C ILE A 171 -12.59 9.55 -15.76
N PRO A 172 -12.33 10.85 -15.83
CA PRO A 172 -12.89 11.70 -16.88
C PRO A 172 -12.58 11.09 -18.25
N LEU A 173 -13.53 11.12 -19.20
CA LEU A 173 -13.42 10.48 -20.54
C LEU A 173 -12.14 10.83 -21.35
N ASN A 174 -11.39 11.87 -20.93
CA ASN A 174 -10.19 12.36 -21.59
C ASN A 174 -8.87 12.04 -20.84
N GLU A 175 -8.92 11.38 -19.68
CA GLU A 175 -7.72 10.97 -18.95
C GLU A 175 -7.35 9.52 -19.29
N GLN A 176 -6.14 9.30 -19.82
CA GLN A 176 -5.57 7.97 -20.10
C GLN A 176 -4.77 7.41 -18.92
N ASP A 177 -4.49 8.24 -17.91
CA ASP A 177 -3.74 7.86 -16.72
C ASP A 177 -4.72 7.30 -15.68
N ASP A 178 -4.75 5.98 -15.50
CA ASP A 178 -5.53 5.35 -14.43
C ASP A 178 -4.69 4.45 -13.53
N TYR A 179 -5.20 4.19 -12.33
CA TYR A 179 -4.54 3.31 -11.36
C TYR A 179 -4.32 1.90 -11.93
N TYR A 180 -5.17 1.43 -12.84
CA TYR A 180 -5.07 0.09 -13.41
C TYR A 180 -3.84 -0.05 -14.31
N ASN A 181 -3.58 0.95 -15.16
CA ASN A 181 -2.40 1.01 -16.03
C ASN A 181 -1.12 1.15 -15.20
N ALA A 182 -1.12 2.01 -14.18
CA ALA A 182 0.02 2.15 -13.27
C ALA A 182 0.33 0.84 -12.51
N ILE A 183 -0.70 0.19 -11.94
CA ILE A 183 -0.54 -1.11 -11.27
C ILE A 183 -0.08 -2.18 -12.26
N TYR A 184 -0.61 -2.18 -13.49
CA TYR A 184 -0.18 -3.11 -14.53
C TYR A 184 1.32 -2.97 -14.83
N GLU A 185 1.78 -1.76 -15.18
CA GLU A 185 3.20 -1.51 -15.49
C GLU A 185 4.12 -1.79 -14.31
N MET A 186 3.69 -1.43 -13.09
CA MET A 186 4.41 -1.74 -11.85
C MET A 186 4.55 -3.26 -11.63
N ILE A 187 3.47 -4.03 -11.83
CA ILE A 187 3.51 -5.49 -11.72
C ILE A 187 4.40 -6.09 -12.81
N GLN A 188 4.33 -5.59 -14.06
CA GLN A 188 5.22 -6.08 -15.12
C GLN A 188 6.69 -5.85 -14.75
N PHE A 189 7.02 -4.67 -14.23
CA PHE A 189 8.38 -4.37 -13.76
C PHE A 189 8.81 -5.30 -12.61
N GLN A 190 7.98 -5.46 -11.57
CA GLN A 190 8.27 -6.38 -10.45
C GLN A 190 8.48 -7.81 -10.93
N LYS A 191 7.60 -8.33 -11.78
CA LYS A 191 7.67 -9.72 -12.29
C LYS A 191 8.94 -10.00 -13.09
N THR A 192 9.45 -8.99 -13.81
CA THR A 192 10.57 -9.14 -14.73
C THR A 192 11.93 -8.93 -14.07
N HIS A 193 12.00 -8.09 -13.03
CA HIS A 193 13.25 -7.69 -12.40
C HIS A 193 13.48 -8.28 -11.00
N ARG A 194 12.46 -8.91 -10.41
CA ARG A 194 12.56 -9.53 -9.09
C ARG A 194 12.59 -11.06 -9.20
N ASN A 195 13.28 -11.72 -8.27
CA ASN A 195 13.33 -13.18 -8.14
C ASN A 195 13.01 -13.68 -6.71
N GLU A 196 12.65 -12.77 -5.80
CA GLU A 196 12.26 -13.06 -4.43
C GLU A 196 10.80 -12.68 -4.18
N PRO A 197 10.14 -13.26 -3.16
CA PRO A 197 8.79 -12.87 -2.80
C PRO A 197 8.69 -11.36 -2.50
N TRP A 198 7.52 -10.77 -2.71
CA TRP A 198 7.23 -9.38 -2.35
C TRP A 198 5.78 -9.20 -1.93
N LEU A 199 5.51 -8.09 -1.24
CA LEU A 199 4.20 -7.75 -0.73
C LEU A 199 3.54 -6.62 -1.51
N LEU A 200 2.25 -6.77 -1.76
CA LEU A 200 1.37 -5.72 -2.27
C LEU A 200 0.27 -5.47 -1.24
N PHE A 201 0.24 -4.25 -0.70
CA PHE A 201 -0.87 -3.75 0.09
C PHE A 201 -1.65 -2.75 -0.73
N ILE A 202 -2.97 -2.92 -0.75
CA ILE A 202 -3.89 -1.99 -1.41
C ILE A 202 -4.98 -1.60 -0.42
N THR A 203 -4.96 -0.35 -0.02
CA THR A 203 -6.05 0.25 0.76
C THR A 203 -6.90 1.11 -0.18
N THR A 204 -8.21 0.88 -0.20
CA THR A 204 -9.12 1.61 -1.10
C THR A 204 -10.51 1.71 -0.51
N ARG A 205 -11.27 2.70 -0.98
CA ARG A 205 -12.72 2.73 -0.80
C ARG A 205 -13.40 1.66 -1.65
N THR A 206 -14.46 1.07 -1.12
CA THR A 206 -15.28 0.04 -1.79
C THR A 206 -16.77 0.36 -1.82
N ASP A 207 -17.17 1.59 -1.48
CA ASP A 207 -18.55 2.03 -1.62
C ASP A 207 -18.90 2.31 -3.08
N GLU A 208 -20.16 2.06 -3.45
CA GLU A 208 -20.67 2.15 -4.83
C GLU A 208 -20.42 3.51 -5.50
N GLN A 209 -20.27 4.57 -4.70
CA GLN A 209 -20.01 5.92 -5.20
C GLN A 209 -18.56 6.14 -5.67
N ASN A 210 -17.61 5.30 -5.21
CA ASN A 210 -16.18 5.45 -5.50
C ASN A 210 -15.65 4.38 -6.47
N VAL A 211 -16.54 3.57 -7.04
CA VAL A 211 -16.19 2.56 -8.02
C VAL A 211 -17.04 2.76 -9.28
N SER A 212 -16.38 3.05 -10.39
CA SER A 212 -17.01 3.31 -11.67
C SER A 212 -17.70 2.05 -12.19
N VAL A 213 -18.84 2.23 -12.85
CA VAL A 213 -19.63 1.14 -13.44
C VAL A 213 -18.78 0.30 -14.40
N GLY A 214 -17.92 0.95 -15.20
CA GLY A 214 -17.02 0.26 -16.13
C GLY A 214 -15.96 -0.60 -15.44
N ALA A 215 -15.34 -0.10 -14.36
CA ALA A 215 -14.40 -0.88 -13.57
C ALA A 215 -15.09 -2.05 -12.87
N SER A 216 -16.24 -1.82 -12.23
CA SER A 216 -17.04 -2.89 -11.60
C SER A 216 -17.39 -3.99 -12.60
N TRP A 217 -17.72 -3.62 -13.84
CA TRP A 217 -18.04 -4.58 -14.90
C TRP A 217 -16.85 -5.47 -15.25
N LYS A 218 -15.67 -4.90 -15.50
CA LYS A 218 -14.46 -5.68 -15.80
C LYS A 218 -14.07 -6.61 -14.63
N LEU A 219 -14.21 -6.14 -13.39
CA LEU A 219 -13.97 -6.96 -12.20
C LEU A 219 -14.96 -8.14 -12.15
N TYR A 220 -16.23 -7.89 -12.45
CA TYR A 220 -17.23 -8.94 -12.52
C TYR A 220 -16.97 -9.94 -13.66
N GLU A 221 -16.62 -9.49 -14.86
CA GLU A 221 -16.26 -10.37 -15.98
C GLU A 221 -15.13 -11.32 -15.61
N SER A 222 -14.14 -10.85 -14.85
CA SER A 222 -13.04 -11.69 -14.36
C SER A 222 -13.50 -12.81 -13.41
N ILE A 223 -14.54 -12.56 -12.61
CA ILE A 223 -15.16 -13.54 -11.70
C ILE A 223 -16.01 -14.51 -12.52
N GLU A 224 -16.82 -14.00 -13.44
CA GLU A 224 -17.70 -14.79 -14.28
C GLU A 224 -16.94 -15.76 -15.18
N GLY A 225 -15.81 -15.33 -15.77
CA GLY A 225 -14.95 -16.20 -16.56
C GLY A 225 -14.50 -17.44 -15.80
N ASN A 226 -14.10 -17.30 -14.53
CA ASN A 226 -13.76 -18.45 -13.68
C ASN A 226 -14.98 -19.28 -13.29
N ALA A 227 -16.13 -18.65 -13.01
CA ALA A 227 -17.35 -19.37 -12.67
C ALA A 227 -17.93 -20.19 -13.85
N GLN A 228 -17.67 -19.77 -15.08
CA GLN A 228 -18.02 -20.53 -16.29
C GLN A 228 -17.06 -21.69 -16.54
N LYS A 229 -15.77 -21.51 -16.21
CA LYS A 229 -14.72 -22.50 -16.45
C LYS A 229 -14.63 -23.58 -15.37
N PHE A 230 -14.90 -23.22 -14.11
CA PHE A 230 -14.68 -24.07 -12.95
C PHE A 230 -15.95 -24.19 -12.08
N GLU A 231 -16.54 -25.39 -12.05
CA GLU A 231 -17.74 -25.67 -11.26
C GLU A 231 -17.50 -25.46 -9.75
N SER A 232 -16.32 -25.87 -9.28
CA SER A 232 -15.90 -25.72 -7.88
C SER A 232 -15.93 -24.25 -7.45
N PHE A 233 -15.41 -23.36 -8.31
CA PHE A 233 -15.36 -21.93 -8.10
C PHE A 233 -16.76 -21.33 -8.05
N ARG A 234 -17.62 -21.70 -9.01
CA ARG A 234 -19.02 -21.24 -9.05
C ARG A 234 -19.79 -21.62 -7.77
N LYS A 235 -19.61 -22.87 -7.32
CA LYS A 235 -20.25 -23.38 -6.11
C LYS A 235 -19.79 -22.61 -4.87
N LEU A 236 -18.48 -22.46 -4.68
CA LEU A 236 -17.92 -21.78 -3.51
C LEU A 236 -18.26 -20.28 -3.49
N LEU A 237 -18.31 -19.64 -4.66
CA LEU A 237 -18.72 -18.25 -4.81
C LEU A 237 -20.16 -18.00 -4.30
N LEU A 238 -21.08 -18.91 -4.64
CA LEU A 238 -22.46 -18.84 -4.15
C LEU A 238 -22.56 -19.18 -2.67
N GLU A 239 -21.85 -20.22 -2.21
CA GLU A 239 -21.92 -20.69 -0.82
C GLU A 239 -21.36 -19.66 0.16
N ASN A 240 -20.17 -19.10 -0.12
CA ASN A 240 -19.46 -18.23 0.81
C ASN A 240 -19.82 -16.76 0.62
N LEU A 241 -19.83 -16.27 -0.62
CA LEU A 241 -19.96 -14.83 -0.88
C LEU A 241 -21.38 -14.42 -1.30
N LYS A 242 -22.29 -15.39 -1.49
CA LYS A 242 -23.67 -15.18 -1.97
C LYS A 242 -23.72 -14.46 -3.32
N ILE A 243 -22.68 -14.60 -4.15
CA ILE A 243 -22.60 -14.00 -5.49
C ILE A 243 -23.06 -15.03 -6.51
N GLN A 244 -24.18 -14.76 -7.16
CA GLN A 244 -24.67 -15.60 -8.26
C GLN A 244 -24.21 -15.06 -9.63
N CYS A 245 -23.29 -15.77 -10.28
CA CYS A 245 -22.94 -15.51 -11.67
C CYS A 245 -24.07 -15.97 -12.60
N SER A 246 -24.32 -15.17 -13.62
CA SER A 246 -25.30 -15.46 -14.67
C SER A 246 -24.91 -14.63 -15.88
N PRO A 247 -24.98 -15.16 -17.11
CA PRO A 247 -24.71 -14.37 -18.30
C PRO A 247 -25.68 -13.18 -18.31
N VAL A 248 -25.14 -11.96 -18.21
CA VAL A 248 -25.93 -10.73 -18.25
C VAL A 248 -25.43 -9.90 -19.42
N THR A 249 -26.37 -9.36 -20.18
CA THR A 249 -26.12 -8.58 -21.40
C THR A 249 -26.08 -7.07 -21.15
N ASP A 250 -26.40 -6.59 -19.93
CA ASP A 250 -26.43 -5.16 -19.58
C ASP A 250 -25.67 -4.86 -18.26
N PRO A 251 -24.54 -4.11 -18.31
CA PRO A 251 -23.78 -3.67 -17.15
C PRO A 251 -24.56 -2.80 -16.15
N SER A 252 -25.53 -2.00 -16.62
CA SER A 252 -26.27 -1.04 -15.81
C SER A 252 -27.27 -1.72 -14.85
N VAL A 253 -27.85 -2.84 -15.27
CA VAL A 253 -28.79 -3.65 -14.47
C VAL A 253 -28.07 -4.33 -13.30
N ARG A 254 -26.78 -4.62 -13.44
CA ARG A 254 -26.03 -5.42 -12.46
C ARG A 254 -25.32 -4.59 -11.39
N SER A 255 -24.88 -3.37 -11.71
CA SER A 255 -24.31 -2.44 -10.71
C SER A 255 -25.25 -2.18 -9.53
N LYS A 256 -26.57 -2.29 -9.76
CA LYS A 256 -27.61 -2.14 -8.73
C LYS A 256 -27.99 -3.44 -8.01
N LYS A 257 -27.50 -4.60 -8.47
CA LYS A 257 -27.90 -5.93 -7.94
C LYS A 257 -27.20 -6.27 -6.63
N TYR A 258 -25.95 -5.84 -6.47
CA TYR A 258 -25.16 -6.11 -5.29
C TYR A 258 -24.96 -4.82 -4.52
N MET A 259 -25.29 -4.84 -3.23
CA MET A 259 -25.11 -3.71 -2.32
C MET A 259 -24.35 -4.14 -1.07
N GLY A 260 -23.73 -3.17 -0.40
CA GLY A 260 -23.03 -3.39 0.87
C GLY A 260 -21.98 -4.50 0.79
N MET A 261 -22.09 -5.51 1.67
CA MET A 261 -21.13 -6.60 1.78
C MET A 261 -20.93 -7.39 0.47
N GLN A 262 -21.99 -7.60 -0.32
CA GLN A 262 -21.89 -8.32 -1.59
C GLN A 262 -21.08 -7.51 -2.62
N TYR A 263 -21.27 -6.19 -2.64
CA TYR A 263 -20.53 -5.30 -3.52
C TYR A 263 -19.05 -5.27 -3.13
N ARG A 264 -18.75 -5.13 -1.83
CA ARG A 264 -17.40 -5.23 -1.28
C ARG A 264 -16.73 -6.55 -1.67
N ASN A 265 -17.43 -7.68 -1.52
CA ASN A 265 -16.90 -9.00 -1.87
C ASN A 265 -16.59 -9.11 -3.37
N LEU A 266 -17.47 -8.55 -4.22
CA LEU A 266 -17.27 -8.51 -5.67
C LEU A 266 -16.03 -7.69 -6.03
N VAL A 267 -15.87 -6.49 -5.47
CA VAL A 267 -14.70 -5.65 -5.74
C VAL A 267 -13.41 -6.34 -5.28
N SER A 268 -13.41 -6.87 -4.05
CA SER A 268 -12.24 -7.53 -3.46
C SER A 268 -11.82 -8.77 -4.25
N LEU A 269 -12.78 -9.65 -4.56
CA LEU A 269 -12.52 -10.87 -5.31
C LEU A 269 -12.13 -10.57 -6.75
N GLY A 270 -12.84 -9.67 -7.42
CA GLY A 270 -12.57 -9.29 -8.80
C GLY A 270 -11.20 -8.67 -8.95
N PHE A 271 -10.79 -7.86 -7.98
CA PHE A 271 -9.47 -7.24 -7.97
C PHE A 271 -8.37 -8.28 -7.74
N GLY A 272 -8.54 -9.18 -6.75
CA GLY A 272 -7.63 -10.31 -6.55
C GLY A 272 -7.54 -11.23 -7.78
N LYS A 273 -8.66 -11.45 -8.48
CA LYS A 273 -8.74 -12.23 -9.72
C LYS A 273 -8.00 -11.57 -10.88
N TRP A 274 -8.14 -10.25 -11.02
CA TRP A 274 -7.39 -9.49 -12.01
C TRP A 274 -5.88 -9.58 -11.75
N LEU A 275 -5.44 -9.33 -10.50
CA LEU A 275 -4.04 -9.49 -10.11
C LEU A 275 -3.52 -10.91 -10.37
N LEU A 276 -4.31 -11.93 -10.03
CA LEU A 276 -3.97 -13.33 -10.30
C LEU A 276 -3.76 -13.56 -11.80
N GLY A 277 -4.63 -13.00 -12.64
CA GLY A 277 -4.47 -13.04 -14.09
C GLY A 277 -3.17 -12.41 -14.57
N LEU A 278 -2.80 -11.23 -14.05
CA LEU A 278 -1.55 -10.55 -14.40
C LEU A 278 -0.31 -11.34 -13.99
N LEU A 279 -0.34 -11.98 -12.81
CA LEU A 279 0.81 -12.70 -12.25
C LEU A 279 0.95 -14.11 -12.83
N PHE A 280 -0.15 -14.85 -12.96
CA PHE A 280 -0.16 -16.27 -13.31
C PHE A 280 -0.10 -16.53 -14.82
N ASN A 281 -0.72 -15.68 -15.66
CA ASN A 281 -0.84 -15.94 -17.10
C ASN A 281 0.35 -15.42 -17.94
N GLY A 282 1.31 -14.72 -17.33
CA GLY A 282 2.52 -14.23 -18.00
C GLY A 282 3.76 -15.04 -17.68
N GLN A 283 4.87 -14.77 -18.38
CA GLN A 283 6.20 -15.34 -18.09
C GLN A 283 7.14 -14.24 -17.56
N PRO A 284 7.90 -14.48 -16.45
CA PRO A 284 7.79 -15.65 -15.57
C PRO A 284 6.43 -15.70 -14.86
N LYS A 285 6.00 -16.91 -14.48
CA LYS A 285 4.77 -17.11 -13.71
C LYS A 285 4.99 -16.79 -12.24
N TRP A 286 4.00 -16.13 -11.64
CA TRP A 286 3.99 -15.81 -10.23
C TRP A 286 2.70 -16.30 -9.58
N ARG A 287 2.84 -16.84 -8.38
CA ARG A 287 1.75 -17.14 -7.46
C ARG A 287 1.31 -15.83 -6.79
N LEU A 288 -0.01 -15.67 -6.67
CA LEU A 288 -0.64 -14.67 -5.82
C LEU A 288 -1.28 -15.37 -4.63
N GLN A 289 -0.94 -14.96 -3.42
CA GLN A 289 -1.61 -15.38 -2.20
C GLN A 289 -2.21 -14.15 -1.52
N MET A 290 -3.52 -14.13 -1.35
CA MET A 290 -4.16 -13.13 -0.49
C MET A 290 -3.90 -13.50 0.97
N LEU A 291 -3.48 -12.51 1.74
CA LEU A 291 -3.17 -12.60 3.17
C LEU A 291 -4.32 -12.02 3.98
N ASP A 292 -4.20 -12.06 5.30
CA ASP A 292 -5.19 -11.49 6.22
C ASP A 292 -5.52 -10.05 5.83
N SER A 293 -6.78 -9.86 5.44
CA SER A 293 -7.29 -8.59 4.93
C SER A 293 -8.35 -8.03 5.86
N VAL A 294 -8.49 -6.72 5.86
CA VAL A 294 -9.28 -6.01 6.87
C VAL A 294 -10.14 -4.93 6.26
N GLU A 295 -11.25 -4.61 6.90
CA GLU A 295 -12.14 -3.52 6.54
C GLU A 295 -12.48 -2.63 7.73
N TYR A 296 -12.80 -1.37 7.46
CA TYR A 296 -13.15 -0.39 8.49
C TYR A 296 -13.90 0.80 7.90
N THR A 297 -14.55 1.58 8.75
CA THR A 297 -15.20 2.84 8.39
C THR A 297 -14.23 4.01 8.45
N ILE A 298 -14.31 4.95 7.53
CA ILE A 298 -13.68 6.28 7.64
C ILE A 298 -14.74 7.31 8.05
N ASN A 299 -15.93 7.24 7.46
CA ASN A 299 -17.03 8.15 7.78
C ASN A 299 -18.01 7.52 8.78
N HIS A 300 -18.18 8.14 9.96
CA HIS A 300 -19.09 7.66 11.00
C HIS A 300 -20.57 7.63 10.59
N ARG A 301 -20.93 8.31 9.50
CA ARG A 301 -22.29 8.26 8.94
C ARG A 301 -22.57 6.97 8.18
N ASN A 302 -21.54 6.20 7.84
CA ASN A 302 -21.69 4.94 7.13
C ASN A 302 -22.02 3.83 8.14
N ILE A 303 -23.09 3.10 7.85
CA ILE A 303 -23.56 1.97 8.67
C ILE A 303 -22.69 0.71 8.44
N SER A 304 -21.95 0.68 7.33
CA SER A 304 -21.05 -0.41 6.94
C SER A 304 -19.63 0.11 6.65
N PRO A 305 -18.59 -0.73 6.80
CA PRO A 305 -17.23 -0.41 6.35
C PRO A 305 -17.21 0.13 4.92
N ASP A 306 -16.49 1.22 4.71
CA ASP A 306 -16.32 1.90 3.42
C ASP A 306 -14.89 1.83 2.90
N MET A 307 -13.96 1.34 3.72
CA MET A 307 -12.57 1.06 3.36
C MET A 307 -12.24 -0.41 3.49
N ILE A 308 -11.41 -0.88 2.57
CA ILE A 308 -10.74 -2.17 2.67
C ILE A 308 -9.22 -1.97 2.59
N SER A 309 -8.48 -2.80 3.32
CA SER A 309 -7.03 -2.98 3.15
C SER A 309 -6.75 -4.44 2.81
N LEU A 310 -6.45 -4.67 1.53
CA LEU A 310 -6.11 -5.96 0.96
C LEU A 310 -4.60 -6.18 1.03
N ALA A 311 -4.18 -7.38 1.44
CA ALA A 311 -2.77 -7.76 1.50
C ALA A 311 -2.52 -8.97 0.60
N PHE A 312 -1.41 -8.94 -0.15
CA PHE A 312 -1.02 -10.02 -1.05
C PHE A 312 0.48 -10.31 -0.95
N GLU A 313 0.83 -11.60 -0.92
CA GLU A 313 2.19 -12.08 -1.19
C GLU A 313 2.28 -12.59 -2.62
N CYS A 314 3.27 -12.10 -3.35
CA CYS A 314 3.60 -12.54 -4.70
C CYS A 314 4.89 -13.36 -4.64
N SER A 315 4.89 -14.59 -5.16
CA SER A 315 6.07 -15.47 -5.19
C SER A 315 6.28 -16.12 -6.55
N MET A 316 7.53 -16.24 -7.00
CA MET A 316 7.84 -16.82 -8.31
C MET A 316 7.54 -18.32 -8.34
N ILE A 317 6.95 -18.79 -9.43
CA ILE A 317 6.73 -20.22 -9.68
C ILE A 317 7.92 -20.72 -10.51
N ILE A 318 8.74 -21.58 -9.90
CA ILE A 318 9.87 -22.22 -10.58
C ILE A 318 9.35 -23.49 -11.24
N GLU A 319 9.12 -23.43 -12.56
CA GLU A 319 8.79 -24.60 -13.36
C GLU A 319 10.09 -25.33 -13.76
N PRO A 320 10.20 -26.65 -13.54
CA PRO A 320 11.37 -27.41 -13.98
C PRO A 320 11.46 -27.37 -15.51
N PRO A 321 12.68 -27.40 -16.09
CA PRO A 321 12.85 -27.48 -17.55
C PRO A 321 12.12 -28.70 -18.12
N ASN A 322 11.37 -28.49 -19.20
CA ASN A 322 10.71 -29.56 -19.92
C ASN A 322 11.69 -30.20 -20.94
N ASP A 323 12.19 -31.39 -20.63
CA ASP A 323 13.02 -32.18 -21.53
C ASP A 323 12.17 -32.92 -22.57
N ASN A 324 11.66 -32.15 -23.55
CA ASN A 324 10.80 -32.68 -24.62
C ASN A 324 11.46 -33.77 -25.47
N ILE A 325 12.79 -33.79 -25.51
CA ILE A 325 13.59 -34.76 -26.29
C ILE A 325 14.00 -35.98 -25.45
N ARG A 326 13.71 -35.97 -24.13
CA ARG A 326 13.89 -37.09 -23.19
C ARG A 326 15.32 -37.62 -23.11
N PHE A 327 16.32 -36.73 -23.11
CA PHE A 327 17.71 -37.11 -22.80
C PHE A 327 17.91 -37.45 -21.31
N THR A 328 17.00 -37.01 -20.46
CA THR A 328 17.00 -37.21 -19.01
C THR A 328 15.83 -38.10 -18.60
N ASN A 329 16.07 -38.98 -17.62
CA ASN A 329 15.03 -39.84 -17.03
C ASN A 329 14.30 -39.14 -15.87
N ASN A 330 14.35 -37.80 -15.79
CA ASN A 330 13.78 -37.07 -14.68
C ASN A 330 12.25 -37.04 -14.82
N THR A 331 11.57 -37.92 -14.07
CA THR A 331 10.14 -37.80 -13.80
C THR A 331 9.95 -36.76 -12.71
N PHE A 332 9.90 -35.48 -13.06
CA PHE A 332 9.41 -34.48 -12.12
C PHE A 332 7.92 -34.72 -11.91
N GLU A 333 7.49 -34.87 -10.65
CA GLU A 333 6.09 -34.75 -10.29
C GLU A 333 5.64 -33.34 -10.68
N ASN A 334 4.96 -33.25 -11.82
CA ASN A 334 4.36 -32.02 -12.26
C ASN A 334 3.17 -31.76 -11.35
N ARG A 335 3.38 -31.11 -10.19
CA ARG A 335 2.29 -30.53 -9.42
C ARG A 335 1.60 -29.57 -10.38
N GLN A 336 0.45 -29.99 -10.90
CA GLN A 336 -0.30 -29.20 -11.87
C GLN A 336 -0.82 -27.95 -11.16
N LEU A 337 -0.02 -26.89 -11.19
CA LEU A 337 -0.41 -25.58 -10.69
C LEU A 337 -1.53 -25.09 -11.61
N SER A 338 -2.73 -24.95 -11.04
CA SER A 338 -3.89 -24.45 -11.77
C SER A 338 -4.33 -23.12 -11.19
N GLU A 339 -4.80 -22.24 -12.08
CA GLU A 339 -5.42 -20.98 -11.70
C GLU A 339 -6.64 -21.21 -10.78
N GLU A 340 -7.34 -22.34 -10.94
CA GLU A 340 -8.52 -22.72 -10.14
C GLU A 340 -8.19 -22.78 -8.65
N ILE A 341 -7.07 -23.41 -8.28
CA ILE A 341 -6.65 -23.54 -6.86
C ILE A 341 -6.48 -22.15 -6.24
N TYR A 342 -5.72 -21.27 -6.90
CA TYR A 342 -5.50 -19.91 -6.40
C TYR A 342 -6.78 -19.07 -6.38
N ALA A 343 -7.67 -19.27 -7.36
CA ALA A 343 -8.95 -18.58 -7.40
C ALA A 343 -9.88 -19.02 -6.26
N LEU A 344 -9.88 -20.31 -5.89
CA LEU A 344 -10.63 -20.82 -4.73
C LEU A 344 -10.08 -20.25 -3.42
N ASP A 345 -8.76 -20.17 -3.26
CA ASP A 345 -8.12 -19.56 -2.09
C ASP A 345 -8.54 -18.09 -1.94
N LEU A 346 -8.67 -17.33 -3.04
CA LEU A 346 -9.15 -15.94 -3.00
C LEU A 346 -10.58 -15.85 -2.43
N ILE A 347 -11.48 -16.77 -2.77
CA ILE A 347 -12.85 -16.77 -2.22
C ILE A 347 -12.83 -16.95 -0.71
N GLY A 348 -12.00 -17.89 -0.22
CA GLY A 348 -11.83 -18.13 1.21
C GLY A 348 -11.34 -16.88 1.94
N ASN A 349 -10.29 -16.24 1.41
CA ASN A 349 -9.69 -15.05 2.01
C ASN A 349 -10.60 -13.80 1.96
N VAL A 350 -11.39 -13.63 0.90
CA VAL A 350 -12.38 -12.55 0.84
C VAL A 350 -13.48 -12.78 1.88
N ASN A 351 -13.91 -14.02 2.08
CA ASN A 351 -14.92 -14.34 3.09
C ASN A 351 -14.41 -14.15 4.53
N SER A 352 -13.09 -14.18 4.76
CA SER A 352 -12.46 -14.00 6.07
C SER A 352 -11.94 -12.59 6.34
N ILE A 353 -12.25 -11.61 5.48
CA ILE A 353 -11.87 -10.21 5.73
C ILE A 353 -12.48 -9.75 7.06
N LYS A 354 -11.61 -9.24 7.94
CA LYS A 354 -11.97 -8.88 9.31
C LYS A 354 -12.43 -7.44 9.42
N ASP A 355 -13.57 -7.22 10.06
CA ASP A 355 -14.07 -5.89 10.44
C ASP A 355 -13.31 -5.37 11.69
N ILE A 356 -12.50 -4.33 11.50
CA ILE A 356 -11.73 -3.72 12.57
C ILE A 356 -12.63 -2.92 13.51
N ASP A 357 -13.71 -2.29 13.03
CA ASP A 357 -14.59 -1.51 13.90
C ASP A 357 -15.28 -2.42 14.93
N VAL A 358 -15.77 -3.59 14.49
CA VAL A 358 -16.30 -4.63 15.40
C VAL A 358 -15.23 -5.12 16.36
N THR A 359 -14.01 -5.33 15.86
CA THR A 359 -12.88 -5.80 16.69
C THR A 359 -12.54 -4.81 17.81
N LEU A 360 -12.43 -3.52 17.49
CA LEU A 360 -12.06 -2.49 18.46
C LEU A 360 -13.22 -2.16 19.41
N ALA A 361 -14.46 -2.28 18.96
CA ALA A 361 -15.62 -2.18 19.85
C ALA A 361 -15.61 -3.29 20.92
N GLY A 362 -15.22 -4.51 20.53
CA GLY A 362 -15.13 -5.67 21.42
C GLY A 362 -13.88 -5.76 22.29
N ASP A 363 -12.81 -5.00 21.98
CA ASP A 363 -11.52 -5.06 22.70
C ASP A 363 -11.01 -3.65 23.04
N GLN A 364 -11.47 -3.15 24.18
CA GLN A 364 -11.12 -1.81 24.69
C GLN A 364 -9.63 -1.70 25.08
N VAL A 365 -9.00 -2.81 25.48
CA VAL A 365 -7.57 -2.82 25.81
C VAL A 365 -6.76 -2.61 24.54
N LEU A 366 -7.09 -3.34 23.47
CA LEU A 366 -6.47 -3.15 22.16
C LEU A 366 -6.70 -1.73 21.63
N LEU A 367 -7.91 -1.20 21.76
CA LEU A 367 -8.20 0.18 21.35
C LEU A 367 -7.29 1.19 22.07
N GLN A 368 -7.13 1.07 23.39
CA GLN A 368 -6.27 1.97 24.16
C GLN A 368 -4.79 1.84 23.74
N ILE A 369 -4.31 0.62 23.49
CA ILE A 369 -2.94 0.41 22.97
C ILE A 369 -2.76 1.13 21.64
N LEU A 370 -3.71 1.00 20.72
CA LEU A 370 -3.62 1.65 19.41
C LEU A 370 -3.70 3.18 19.51
N ILE A 371 -4.47 3.72 20.46
CA ILE A 371 -4.50 5.16 20.74
C ILE A 371 -3.13 5.65 21.19
N GLU A 372 -2.49 4.96 22.15
CA GLU A 372 -1.16 5.32 22.65
C GLU A 372 -0.07 5.23 21.57
N GLU A 373 -0.06 4.14 20.81
CA GLU A 373 0.87 3.97 19.70
C GLU A 373 0.68 5.05 18.62
N SER A 374 -0.58 5.36 18.28
CA SER A 374 -0.89 6.42 17.34
C SER A 374 -0.46 7.78 17.86
N ALA A 375 -0.71 8.10 19.14
CA ALA A 375 -0.29 9.37 19.75
C ALA A 375 1.22 9.57 19.63
N THR A 376 1.98 8.50 19.88
CA THR A 376 3.43 8.50 19.73
C THR A 376 3.82 8.75 18.26
N LEU A 377 3.15 8.11 17.31
CA LEU A 377 3.42 8.27 15.87
C LEU A 377 3.02 9.66 15.34
N MET A 378 1.94 10.23 15.87
CA MET A 378 1.47 11.59 15.59
C MET A 378 2.48 12.62 16.09
N SER A 379 3.02 12.41 17.29
CA SER A 379 4.06 13.27 17.88
C SER A 379 5.32 13.30 17.01
N ASP A 380 5.72 12.15 16.43
CA ASP A 380 6.83 12.08 15.46
C ASP A 380 6.60 12.93 14.20
N ALA A 381 5.34 13.22 13.88
CA ALA A 381 4.95 14.05 12.76
C ALA A 381 4.47 15.44 13.22
N ARG A 382 4.93 15.93 14.39
CA ARG A 382 4.64 17.29 14.93
C ARG A 382 3.17 17.56 15.27
N PHE A 383 2.37 16.52 15.50
CA PHE A 383 1.05 16.69 16.12
C PHE A 383 1.16 16.67 17.64
N ASP A 384 0.18 17.27 18.31
CA ASP A 384 0.04 17.16 19.76
C ASP A 384 -0.52 15.78 20.13
N GLY A 385 0.32 14.94 20.73
CA GLY A 385 -0.04 13.58 21.13
C GLY A 385 -1.13 13.52 22.20
N GLU A 386 -1.18 14.48 23.14
CA GLU A 386 -2.20 14.49 24.19
C GLU A 386 -3.54 15.00 23.66
N ALA A 387 -3.52 15.99 22.77
CA ALA A 387 -4.71 16.39 22.03
C ALA A 387 -5.23 15.26 21.14
N TYR A 388 -4.33 14.48 20.52
CA TYR A 388 -4.70 13.30 19.73
C TYR A 388 -5.43 12.27 20.59
N LYS A 389 -4.91 11.94 21.78
CA LYS A 389 -5.56 10.96 22.67
C LYS A 389 -6.97 11.37 23.03
N LYS A 390 -7.17 12.65 23.39
CA LYS A 390 -8.50 13.21 23.68
C LYS A 390 -9.43 13.13 22.49
N TRP A 391 -8.94 13.47 21.30
CA TRP A 391 -9.69 13.36 20.06
C TRP A 391 -10.08 11.91 19.78
N ALA A 392 -9.12 10.98 19.81
CA ALA A 392 -9.35 9.57 19.50
C ALA A 392 -10.31 8.87 20.47
N ALA A 393 -10.28 9.24 21.75
CA ALA A 393 -11.20 8.72 22.78
C ALA A 393 -12.64 9.25 22.65
N SER A 394 -12.86 10.28 21.82
CA SER A 394 -14.19 10.89 21.60
C SER A 394 -14.94 10.32 20.38
N LEU A 395 -14.33 9.38 19.65
CA LEU A 395 -14.79 8.88 18.34
C LEU A 395 -15.78 7.72 18.39
#